data_AF-A0A519H5C9-F1
#
_entry.id   AF-A0A519H5C9-F1
#
_cell.length_a   1.000
_cell.length_b   1.000
_cell.length_c   1.000
_cell.angle_alpha   90.00
_cell.angle_beta   90.00
_cell.angle_gamma   90.00
#
_symmetry.space_group_name_H-M   'P 1'
#
loop_
_entity.id
_entity.type
_entity.pdbx_description
1 polymer ?
#
loop_
_entity_poly.entity_id
_entity_poly.type
_entity_poly.pdbx_seq_one_letter_code
_entity_poly.pdbx_strand_id
1 'polypeptide(L)'
;EALLELGRAGLVRATPGRSTVVAPLDTRSVRNAQAVVAAMHALAVRDAAPRLRAGDVDRMRAANAAFAKAQRAGDVDGALRADEQFHAVAVDACGNDAVRSVIAQYEPVLRRAERLRFASGEGEESIARHERLIDLLAAGDADGAARVAEQTWQTLTIDTPTPDEGTPA
;
A
#
# COMPACT_ATOMS: atom_id res chain seq x y z
N GLU A 1 -19.43 1.87 17.69
CA GLU A 1 -19.18 1.24 16.38
C GLU A 1 -17.76 1.50 15.86
N ALA A 2 -17.30 2.75 15.76
CA ALA A 2 -15.96 3.08 15.26
C ALA A 2 -14.79 2.33 15.93
N LEU A 3 -14.79 2.13 17.26
CA LEU A 3 -13.73 1.37 17.96
C LEU A 3 -13.71 -0.13 17.62
N LEU A 4 -14.85 -0.71 17.25
CA LEU A 4 -14.94 -2.11 16.82
C LEU A 4 -14.36 -2.29 15.42
N GLU A 5 -14.64 -1.34 14.52
CA GLU A 5 -14.03 -1.30 13.18
C GLU A 5 -12.52 -1.11 13.24
N LEU A 6 -12.04 -0.20 14.08
CA LEU A 6 -10.60 -0.04 14.35
C LEU A 6 -9.99 -1.33 14.93
N GLY A 7 -10.73 -2.05 15.78
CA GLY A 7 -10.28 -3.34 16.33
C GLY A 7 -10.19 -4.43 15.25
N ARG A 8 -11.18 -4.50 14.35
CA ARG A 8 -11.19 -5.43 13.19
C ARG A 8 -10.05 -5.14 12.21
N ALA A 9 -9.72 -3.88 12.00
CA ALA A 9 -8.59 -3.44 11.18
C ALA A 9 -7.22 -3.60 11.88
N GLY A 10 -7.18 -4.15 13.11
CA GLY A 10 -5.94 -4.33 13.87
C GLY A 10 -5.30 -3.02 14.33
N LEU A 11 -6.02 -1.91 14.31
CA LEU A 11 -5.52 -0.57 14.65
C LEU A 11 -5.56 -0.29 16.16
N VAL A 12 -6.44 -0.96 16.89
CA VAL A 12 -6.56 -0.82 18.34
C VAL A 12 -6.68 -2.16 19.04
N ARG A 13 -6.16 -2.24 20.26
CA ARG A 13 -6.40 -3.34 21.20
C ARG A 13 -7.32 -2.85 22.31
N ALA A 14 -8.54 -3.40 22.35
CA ALA A 14 -9.46 -3.18 23.46
C ALA A 14 -9.23 -4.28 24.52
N THR A 15 -8.98 -3.89 25.77
CA THR A 15 -8.97 -4.83 26.90
C THR A 15 -10.31 -4.70 27.64
N PRO A 16 -11.10 -5.78 27.81
CA PRO A 16 -12.40 -5.70 28.50
C PRO A 16 -12.26 -5.05 29.89
N GLY A 17 -13.10 -4.04 30.17
CA GLY A 17 -13.06 -3.27 31.43
C GLY A 17 -11.88 -2.32 31.59
N ARG A 18 -11.08 -2.07 30.55
CA ARG A 18 -9.91 -1.17 30.54
C ARG A 18 -9.90 -0.25 29.31
N SER A 19 -8.86 0.59 29.20
CA SER A 19 -8.61 1.50 28.08
C SER A 19 -8.40 0.77 26.75
N THR A 20 -8.77 1.43 25.66
CA THR A 20 -8.41 1.03 24.28
C THR A 20 -7.11 1.74 23.90
N VAL A 21 -6.12 0.98 23.41
CA VAL A 21 -4.80 1.52 23.00
C VAL A 21 -4.56 1.27 21.52
N VAL A 22 -3.81 2.17 20.86
CA VAL A 22 -3.35 1.96 19.47
C VAL A 22 -2.46 0.73 19.45
N ALA A 23 -2.74 -0.21 18.54
CA ALA A 23 -1.93 -1.41 18.42
C ALA A 23 -0.51 -1.03 17.94
N PRO A 24 0.57 -1.54 18.57
CA PRO A 24 1.92 -1.41 18.01
C PRO A 24 1.94 -2.02 16.61
N LEU A 25 2.76 -1.47 15.72
CA LEU A 25 2.91 -2.00 14.37
C LEU A 25 3.76 -3.27 14.47
N ASP A 26 3.11 -4.42 14.26
CA ASP A 26 3.74 -5.73 14.33
C ASP A 26 4.26 -6.14 12.94
N THR A 27 5.56 -6.41 12.82
CA THR A 27 6.22 -6.84 11.57
C THR A 27 5.55 -8.06 10.94
N ARG A 28 5.04 -9.00 11.74
CA ARG A 28 4.36 -10.19 11.24
C ARG A 28 3.01 -9.84 10.62
N SER A 29 2.22 -8.99 11.27
CA SER A 29 0.94 -8.50 10.73
C SER A 29 1.15 -7.69 9.46
N VAL A 30 2.15 -6.81 9.41
CA VAL A 30 2.51 -6.09 8.17
C VAL A 30 2.86 -7.07 7.07
N ARG A 31 3.76 -8.04 7.32
CA ARG A 31 4.15 -9.05 6.32
C ARG A 31 2.96 -9.87 5.82
N ASN A 32 2.05 -10.28 6.72
CA ASN A 32 0.87 -11.05 6.34
C ASN A 32 -0.10 -10.22 5.49
N ALA A 33 -0.40 -8.99 5.93
CA ALA A 33 -1.26 -8.06 5.20
C ALA A 33 -0.68 -7.72 3.83
N GLN A 34 0.63 -7.46 3.78
CA GLN A 34 1.38 -7.17 2.57
C GLN A 34 1.29 -8.30 1.56
N ALA A 35 1.44 -9.57 1.97
CA ALA A 35 1.33 -10.71 1.06
C ALA A 35 -0.06 -10.80 0.41
N VAL A 36 -1.12 -10.56 1.19
CA VAL A 36 -2.49 -10.56 0.68
C VAL A 36 -2.72 -9.39 -0.27
N VAL A 37 -2.35 -8.17 0.13
CA VAL A 37 -2.55 -6.96 -0.68
C VAL A 37 -1.73 -7.00 -1.96
N ALA A 38 -0.50 -7.53 -1.93
CA ALA A 38 0.31 -7.75 -3.12
C ALA A 38 -0.41 -8.64 -4.14
N ALA A 39 -0.96 -9.79 -3.70
CA ALA A 39 -1.72 -10.68 -4.56
C ALA A 39 -2.99 -10.01 -5.11
N MET A 40 -3.67 -9.18 -4.31
CA MET A 40 -4.86 -8.45 -4.75
C MET A 40 -4.54 -7.37 -5.77
N HIS A 41 -3.46 -6.62 -5.62
CA HIS A 41 -3.02 -5.65 -6.64
C HIS A 41 -2.56 -6.32 -7.92
N ALA A 42 -1.89 -7.47 -7.85
CA ALA A 42 -1.51 -8.24 -9.03
C ALA A 42 -2.77 -8.68 -9.81
N LEU A 43 -3.78 -9.19 -9.11
CA LEU A 43 -5.08 -9.55 -9.71
C LEU A 43 -5.77 -8.31 -10.30
N ALA A 44 -5.85 -7.22 -9.54
CA ALA A 44 -6.46 -5.97 -10.01
C ALA A 44 -5.82 -5.47 -11.30
N VAL A 45 -4.48 -5.45 -11.35
CA VAL A 45 -3.72 -4.99 -12.52
C VAL A 45 -3.94 -5.90 -13.72
N ARG A 46 -3.87 -7.23 -13.55
CA ARG A 46 -4.11 -8.18 -14.64
C ARG A 46 -5.51 -8.02 -15.23
N ASP A 47 -6.51 -7.88 -14.37
CA ASP A 47 -7.91 -7.76 -14.78
C ASP A 47 -8.23 -6.37 -15.36
N ALA A 48 -7.58 -5.31 -14.85
CA ALA A 48 -7.78 -3.94 -15.31
C ALA A 48 -7.11 -3.68 -16.66
N ALA A 49 -5.94 -4.28 -16.93
CA ALA A 49 -5.13 -4.03 -18.13
C ALA A 49 -5.92 -3.97 -19.45
N PRO A 50 -6.80 -4.94 -19.80
CA PRO A 50 -7.57 -4.88 -21.06
C PRO A 50 -8.64 -3.77 -21.10
N ARG A 51 -8.95 -3.13 -19.97
CA ARG A 51 -9.99 -2.10 -19.81
C ARG A 51 -9.43 -0.69 -19.66
N LEU A 52 -8.13 -0.55 -19.38
CA LEU A 52 -7.49 0.75 -19.20
C LEU A 52 -7.52 1.55 -20.51
N ARG A 53 -7.83 2.84 -20.37
CA ARG A 53 -7.81 3.80 -21.48
C ARG A 53 -6.59 4.71 -21.33
N ALA A 54 -6.28 5.45 -22.39
CA ALA A 54 -5.20 6.44 -22.36
C ALA A 54 -5.31 7.42 -21.17
N GLY A 55 -6.53 7.86 -20.85
CA GLY A 55 -6.79 8.72 -19.69
C GLY A 55 -6.47 8.08 -18.33
N ASP A 56 -6.54 6.76 -18.20
CA ASP A 56 -6.17 6.05 -16.96
C ASP A 56 -4.65 6.01 -16.80
N VAL A 57 -3.92 5.75 -17.89
CA VAL A 57 -2.45 5.81 -17.91
C VAL A 57 -1.96 7.22 -17.58
N ASP A 58 -2.62 8.25 -18.10
CA ASP A 58 -2.27 9.64 -17.79
C ASP A 58 -2.56 10.00 -16.32
N ARG A 59 -3.63 9.46 -15.73
CA ARG A 59 -3.89 9.58 -14.28
C ARG A 59 -2.78 8.93 -13.46
N MET A 60 -2.31 7.74 -13.84
CA MET A 60 -1.19 7.08 -13.15
C MET A 60 0.09 7.92 -13.25
N ARG A 61 0.40 8.46 -14.43
CA ARG A 61 1.57 9.36 -14.62
C ARG A 61 1.46 10.61 -13.74
N ALA A 62 0.29 11.24 -13.71
CA ALA A 62 0.07 12.43 -12.89
C ALA A 62 0.21 12.12 -11.39
N ALA A 63 -0.33 10.99 -10.93
CA ALA A 63 -0.19 10.54 -9.55
C ALA A 63 1.27 10.25 -9.19
N ASN A 64 2.03 9.56 -10.05
CA ASN A 64 3.45 9.29 -9.79
C ASN A 64 4.31 10.57 -9.79
N ALA A 65 4.00 11.54 -10.66
CA ALA A 65 4.65 12.85 -10.64
C ALA A 65 4.35 13.63 -9.35
N ALA A 66 3.11 13.56 -8.86
CA ALA A 66 2.73 14.14 -7.57
C ALA A 66 3.44 13.45 -6.39
N PHE A 67 3.55 12.13 -6.43
CA PHE A 67 4.29 11.33 -5.45
C PHE A 67 5.76 11.77 -5.40
N ALA A 68 6.42 11.86 -6.57
CA ALA A 68 7.80 12.30 -6.67
C ALA A 68 8.02 13.72 -6.13
N LYS A 69 7.08 14.64 -6.39
CA LYS A 69 7.12 16.00 -5.86
C LYS A 69 6.98 16.01 -4.34
N ALA A 70 6.07 15.21 -3.79
CA ALA A 70 5.83 15.12 -2.35
C ALA A 70 7.05 14.53 -1.63
N GLN A 71 7.64 13.44 -2.15
CA GLN A 71 8.87 12.85 -1.61
C GLN A 71 10.03 13.85 -1.57
N ARG A 72 10.27 14.60 -2.66
CA ARG A 72 11.31 15.64 -2.68
C ARG A 72 11.07 16.77 -1.68
N ALA A 73 9.82 17.05 -1.35
CA ALA A 73 9.44 18.08 -0.38
C ALA A 73 9.41 17.58 1.07
N GLY A 74 9.62 16.28 1.30
CA GLY A 74 9.40 15.66 2.62
C GLY A 74 7.92 15.64 3.05
N ASP A 75 6.99 15.83 2.11
CA ASP A 75 5.55 15.81 2.36
C ASP A 75 5.03 14.36 2.38
N VAL A 76 5.19 13.70 3.52
CA VAL A 76 4.77 12.29 3.71
C VAL A 76 3.27 12.10 3.44
N ASP A 77 2.43 13.04 3.86
CA ASP A 77 0.98 12.94 3.67
C ASP A 77 0.58 13.19 2.21
N GLY A 78 1.31 14.06 1.50
CA GLY A 78 1.22 14.20 0.04
C GLY A 78 1.64 12.94 -0.70
N ALA A 79 2.73 12.30 -0.27
CA ALA A 79 3.22 11.06 -0.87
C ALA A 79 2.20 9.93 -0.71
N LEU A 80 1.69 9.69 0.51
CA LEU A 80 0.67 8.67 0.77
C LEU A 80 -0.59 8.87 -0.10
N ARG A 81 -1.08 10.10 -0.23
CA ARG A 81 -2.26 10.38 -1.07
C ARG A 81 -1.99 10.14 -2.55
N ALA A 82 -0.81 10.49 -3.04
CA ALA A 82 -0.44 10.28 -4.44
C ALA A 82 -0.24 8.80 -4.77
N ASP A 83 0.36 8.05 -3.85
CA ASP A 83 0.55 6.59 -3.95
C ASP A 83 -0.80 5.85 -4.00
N GLU A 84 -1.72 6.21 -3.10
CA GLU A 84 -3.10 5.71 -3.09
C GLU A 84 -3.81 6.01 -4.42
N GLN A 85 -3.72 7.25 -4.92
CA GLN A 85 -4.32 7.64 -6.20
C GLN A 85 -3.74 6.86 -7.38
N PHE A 86 -2.44 6.56 -7.34
CA PHE A 86 -1.77 5.76 -8.36
C PHE A 86 -2.33 4.33 -8.39
N HIS A 87 -2.36 3.67 -7.24
CA HIS A 87 -2.82 2.28 -7.12
C HIS A 87 -4.34 2.12 -7.32
N ALA A 88 -5.14 3.12 -6.95
CA ALA A 88 -6.58 3.13 -7.12
C ALA A 88 -7.01 3.00 -8.60
N VAL A 89 -6.21 3.46 -9.57
CA VAL A 89 -6.57 3.38 -11.00
C VAL A 89 -6.86 1.93 -11.42
N ALA A 90 -5.95 1.00 -11.09
CA ALA A 90 -6.13 -0.41 -11.44
C ALA A 90 -7.22 -1.08 -10.59
N VAL A 91 -7.31 -0.74 -9.30
CA VAL A 91 -8.34 -1.28 -8.39
C VAL A 91 -9.75 -0.85 -8.81
N ASP A 92 -9.90 0.38 -9.32
CA ASP A 92 -11.17 0.87 -9.84
C ASP A 92 -11.50 0.24 -11.19
N ALA A 93 -10.53 0.21 -12.11
CA ALA A 93 -10.73 -0.32 -13.45
C ALA A 93 -10.95 -1.84 -13.49
N CYS A 94 -10.49 -2.59 -12.48
CA CYS A 94 -10.69 -4.03 -12.43
C CYS A 94 -12.16 -4.42 -12.17
N GLY A 95 -13.00 -3.50 -11.67
CA GLY A 95 -14.44 -3.73 -11.44
C GLY A 95 -14.73 -4.92 -10.54
N ASN A 96 -13.80 -5.28 -9.65
CA ASN A 96 -13.91 -6.41 -8.74
C ASN A 96 -14.05 -5.89 -7.29
N ASP A 97 -15.29 -5.79 -6.81
CA ASP A 97 -15.59 -5.26 -5.48
C ASP A 97 -15.00 -6.12 -4.35
N ALA A 98 -14.78 -7.41 -4.59
CA ALA A 98 -14.12 -8.29 -3.62
C ALA A 98 -12.63 -7.92 -3.46
N VAL A 99 -11.93 -7.63 -4.57
CA VAL A 99 -10.54 -7.14 -4.54
C VAL A 99 -10.46 -5.83 -3.74
N ARG A 100 -11.34 -4.87 -4.03
CA ARG A 100 -11.40 -3.61 -3.27
C ARG A 100 -11.64 -3.85 -1.78
N SER A 101 -12.58 -4.71 -1.44
CA SER A 101 -12.94 -5.01 -0.04
C SER A 101 -11.78 -5.62 0.73
N VAL A 102 -11.05 -6.57 0.12
CA VAL A 102 -9.87 -7.19 0.74
C VAL A 102 -8.74 -6.18 0.92
N ILE A 103 -8.47 -5.33 -0.08
CA ILE A 103 -7.45 -4.27 0.05
C ILE A 103 -7.81 -3.32 1.20
N ALA A 104 -9.05 -2.82 1.23
CA ALA A 104 -9.53 -1.90 2.26
C ALA A 104 -9.46 -2.48 3.69
N GLN A 105 -9.60 -3.80 3.83
CA GLN A 105 -9.47 -4.47 5.13
C GLN A 105 -8.06 -4.35 5.72
N TYR A 106 -7.03 -4.39 4.87
CA TYR A 106 -5.61 -4.42 5.29
C TYR A 106 -4.91 -3.07 5.13
N GLU A 107 -5.49 -2.17 4.34
CA GLU A 107 -4.99 -0.82 4.08
C GLU A 107 -4.55 -0.08 5.36
N PRO A 108 -5.28 -0.09 6.49
CA PRO A 108 -4.86 0.70 7.64
C PRO A 108 -3.56 0.22 8.29
N VAL A 109 -3.26 -1.08 8.21
CA VAL A 109 -1.98 -1.63 8.69
C VAL A 109 -0.84 -1.25 7.73
N LEU A 110 -1.07 -1.35 6.42
CA LEU A 110 -0.05 -1.05 5.42
C LEU A 110 0.23 0.44 5.31
N ARG A 111 -0.78 1.29 5.45
CA ARG A 111 -0.63 2.76 5.47
C ARG A 111 0.32 3.24 6.56
N ARG A 112 0.33 2.57 7.72
CA ARG A 112 1.29 2.87 8.79
C ARG A 112 2.71 2.48 8.41
N ALA A 113 2.89 1.37 7.70
CA ALA A 113 4.18 0.92 7.20
C ALA A 113 4.70 1.81 6.04
N GLU A 114 3.82 2.18 5.10
CA GLU A 114 4.13 3.14 4.03
C GLU A 114 4.54 4.50 4.59
N ARG A 115 3.85 4.98 5.63
CA ARG A 115 4.23 6.24 6.29
C ARG A 115 5.66 6.20 6.80
N LEU A 116 6.10 5.08 7.39
CA LEU A 116 7.47 4.90 7.86
C LEU A 116 8.47 4.91 6.70
N ARG A 117 8.19 4.18 5.61
CA ARG A 117 9.01 4.18 4.39
C ARG A 117 9.14 5.57 3.77
N PHE A 118 8.02 6.25 3.58
CA PHE A 118 8.02 7.54 2.89
C PHE A 118 8.70 8.62 3.73
N ALA A 119 8.73 8.47 5.06
CA ALA A 119 9.52 9.28 5.96
C ALA A 119 11.03 8.95 5.94
N SER A 120 11.46 7.75 5.53
CA SER A 120 12.88 7.35 5.51
C SER A 120 13.64 7.74 4.23
N GLY A 121 12.94 8.27 3.22
CA GLY A 121 13.55 8.71 1.96
C GLY A 121 13.62 7.64 0.87
N GLU A 122 13.09 6.44 1.11
CA GLU A 122 13.03 5.32 0.13
C GLU A 122 12.02 5.54 -1.03
N GLY A 123 11.62 6.79 -1.28
CA GLY A 123 10.63 7.12 -2.31
C GLY A 123 11.12 6.96 -3.74
N GLU A 124 12.44 7.11 -3.98
CA GLU A 124 13.00 7.05 -5.34
C GLU A 124 12.76 5.70 -6.00
N GLU A 125 12.91 4.61 -5.25
CA GLU A 125 12.64 3.27 -5.77
C GLU A 125 11.15 3.05 -6.08
N SER A 126 10.24 3.62 -5.27
CA SER A 126 8.81 3.54 -5.54
C SER A 126 8.44 4.30 -6.82
N ILE A 127 9.05 5.46 -7.06
CA ILE A 127 8.86 6.21 -8.32
C ILE A 127 9.25 5.35 -9.52
N ALA A 128 10.43 4.71 -9.48
CA ALA A 128 10.90 3.86 -10.57
C ALA A 128 10.02 2.62 -10.79
N ARG A 129 9.51 2.00 -9.71
CA ARG A 129 8.56 0.88 -9.81
C ARG A 129 7.24 1.32 -10.42
N HIS A 130 6.73 2.49 -10.06
CA HIS A 130 5.52 3.06 -10.67
C HIS A 130 5.69 3.38 -12.15
N GLU A 131 6.81 3.98 -12.54
CA GLU A 131 7.14 4.21 -13.97
C GLU A 131 7.17 2.90 -14.74
N ARG A 132 7.83 1.87 -14.19
CA ARG A 132 7.87 0.55 -14.81
C ARG A 132 6.48 -0.07 -14.99
N LEU A 133 5.61 0.06 -13.98
CA LEU A 133 4.23 -0.42 -14.06
C LEU A 133 3.43 0.33 -15.14
N ILE A 134 3.56 1.66 -15.21
CA ILE A 134 2.92 2.50 -16.24
C ILE A 134 3.34 2.03 -17.64
N ASP A 135 4.64 1.82 -17.87
CA ASP A 135 5.16 1.43 -19.17
C ASP A 135 4.63 0.08 -19.63
N LEU A 136 4.56 -0.90 -18.71
CA LEU A 136 4.03 -2.23 -19.00
C LEU A 136 2.53 -2.18 -19.33
N LEU A 137 1.75 -1.41 -18.57
CA LEU A 137 0.33 -1.20 -18.85
C LEU A 137 0.11 -0.48 -20.19
N ALA A 138 0.91 0.54 -20.50
CA ALA A 138 0.84 1.25 -21.78
C ALA A 138 1.22 0.37 -22.97
N ALA A 139 2.11 -0.61 -22.77
CA ALA A 139 2.49 -1.61 -23.77
C ALA A 139 1.51 -2.80 -23.86
N GLY A 140 0.51 -2.88 -22.97
CA GLY A 140 -0.43 -3.99 -22.90
C GLY A 140 0.13 -5.28 -22.29
N ASP A 141 1.29 -5.24 -21.64
CA ASP A 141 1.87 -6.39 -20.93
C ASP A 141 1.22 -6.56 -19.56
N ALA A 142 0.02 -7.14 -19.55
CA ALA A 142 -0.78 -7.35 -18.33
C ALA A 142 -0.06 -8.23 -17.29
N ASP A 143 0.64 -9.27 -17.73
CA ASP A 143 1.35 -10.19 -16.82
C ASP A 143 2.63 -9.58 -16.27
N GLY A 144 3.38 -8.84 -17.09
CA GLY A 144 4.52 -8.04 -16.61
C GLY A 144 4.07 -6.99 -15.60
N ALA A 145 3.02 -6.25 -15.90
CA ALA A 145 2.45 -5.25 -15.01
C ALA A 145 2.01 -5.87 -13.67
N ALA A 146 1.29 -7.01 -13.71
CA ALA A 146 0.85 -7.69 -12.50
C ALA A 146 2.02 -8.14 -11.61
N ARG A 147 3.11 -8.66 -12.20
CA ARG A 147 4.32 -9.02 -11.45
C ARG A 147 4.97 -7.81 -10.78
N VAL A 148 5.08 -6.68 -11.49
CA VAL A 148 5.66 -5.45 -10.92
C VAL A 148 4.78 -4.90 -9.79
N ALA A 149 3.46 -4.94 -9.94
CA ALA A 149 2.53 -4.55 -8.90
C ALA A 149 2.70 -5.43 -7.64
N GLU A 150 2.76 -6.74 -7.80
CA GLU A 150 2.99 -7.68 -6.69
C GLU A 150 4.32 -7.37 -5.97
N GLN A 151 5.41 -7.22 -6.73
CA GLN A 151 6.74 -6.94 -6.21
C GLN A 151 6.79 -5.62 -5.44
N THR A 152 6.11 -4.58 -5.94
CA THR A 152 6.05 -3.25 -5.30
C THR A 152 5.54 -3.38 -3.87
N TRP A 153 4.42 -4.07 -3.68
CA TRP A 153 3.90 -4.36 -2.34
C TRP A 153 4.82 -5.30 -1.56
N GLN A 154 5.47 -6.27 -2.21
CA GLN A 154 6.38 -7.18 -1.54
C GLN A 154 7.63 -6.52 -0.93
N THR A 155 8.03 -5.35 -1.44
CA THR A 155 9.10 -4.54 -0.82
C THR A 155 8.68 -3.88 0.50
N LEU A 156 7.38 -3.92 0.83
CA LEU A 156 6.60 -3.71 2.08
C LEU A 156 7.22 -3.83 3.49
N THR A 157 8.52 -3.71 3.73
CA THR A 157 9.11 -4.11 5.00
C THR A 157 9.11 -2.99 6.05
N ILE A 158 8.90 -3.37 7.31
CA ILE A 158 9.20 -2.52 8.46
C ILE A 158 10.33 -3.14 9.26
N ASP A 159 11.42 -2.40 9.40
CA ASP A 159 12.45 -2.74 10.38
C ASP A 159 11.99 -2.21 11.73
N THR A 160 11.53 -3.12 12.59
CA THR A 160 11.31 -2.78 13.99
C THR A 160 12.59 -3.15 14.73
N PRO A 161 13.23 -2.24 15.50
CA PRO A 161 14.26 -2.65 16.43
C PRO A 161 13.65 -3.76 17.30
N THR A 162 14.32 -4.90 17.39
CA THR A 162 13.96 -5.95 18.34
C THR A 162 13.79 -5.27 19.70
N PRO A 163 12.66 -5.46 20.42
CA PRO A 163 12.61 -5.01 21.80
C PRO A 163 13.80 -5.66 22.51
N ASP A 164 14.66 -4.84 23.10
CA ASP A 164 15.69 -5.32 24.01
C ASP A 164 14.99 -6.24 25.00
N GLU A 165 15.33 -7.53 25.01
CA GLU A 165 14.86 -8.48 26.02
C GLU A 165 15.53 -8.08 27.34
N GLY A 166 14.99 -7.00 27.92
CA GLY A 166 15.42 -6.40 29.16
C GLY A 166 15.38 -7.45 30.27
N THR A 167 16.56 -7.70 30.79
CA THR A 167 16.92 -8.47 31.98
C THR A 167 15.83 -8.51 33.05
N PRO A 168 15.47 -9.69 33.59
CA PRO A 168 14.58 -9.76 34.74
C PRO A 168 15.27 -9.17 35.97
N ALA A 169 14.56 -8.29 36.68
CA ALA A 169 14.91 -7.81 38.02
C ALA A 169 14.80 -8.94 39.06
#